data_AF-A0A7Y5HBH4-F1
#
_entry.id   AF-A0A7Y5HBH4-F1
#
_cell.length_a   1.000
_cell.length_b   1.000
_cell.length_c   1.000
_cell.angle_alpha   90.00
_cell.angle_beta   90.00
_cell.angle_gamma   90.00
#
_symmetry.space_group_name_H-M   'P 1'
#
loop_
_entity.id
_entity.type
_entity.pdbx_description
1 polymer ?
#
loop_
_entity_poly.entity_id
_entity_poly.type
_entity_poly.pdbx_seq_one_letter_code
_entity_poly.pdbx_strand_id
1 'polypeptide(L)'
;MKVLIPAVLAAFLLGGVAGVLFERRGAGRPEGGETADGGADTGAQAATRGAGAEERAAAAESRAAEAETRLTQARERIAALEKSADGGKKPGKKKLTPEEAAAKAGELRGKIADLVAKKDGKALVKLMHELAALGEAGYMGAIEISGLLWEDVEGGKGEFGLSQNDFYMSFGGPMVPVMVWGLEQGDKVPSGFRIGSAWSLPWQRDVDAAGIFLDALRTEKDPDVARALAQNLSGVMKPEHEAALLDAARANLSNPAVATSLMDALASTGSDDAWRALQEFSGSEDPGIRAEAQLQMIAMRPPDTGIMITQTFPNTQAEVVGIRRGDIITNYNGTPVRDMDGLRDLIQKTSSEEVVSLTINRGGTLIPLQVKGQKIGINGKGVAPK
;
A
#
# COMPACT_ATOMS: atom_id res chain seq x y z
N MET A 1 1.48 18.29 29.75
CA MET A 1 1.16 18.43 28.32
C MET A 1 0.84 17.03 27.80
N LYS A 2 -0.44 16.68 27.65
CA LYS A 2 -0.87 15.35 27.18
C LYS A 2 -0.90 15.38 25.66
N VAL A 3 -0.04 14.60 25.01
CA VAL A 3 -0.12 14.38 23.56
C VAL A 3 -1.12 13.25 23.33
N LEU A 4 -2.22 13.58 22.66
CA LEU A 4 -3.31 12.67 22.33
C LEU A 4 -2.96 11.97 21.01
N ILE A 5 -2.66 10.68 21.04
CA ILE A 5 -2.51 9.85 19.83
C ILE A 5 -3.91 9.38 19.42
N PRO A 6 -4.39 9.62 18.18
CA PRO A 6 -5.73 9.20 17.79
C PRO A 6 -5.79 7.68 17.53
N ALA A 7 -6.76 7.03 18.19
CA ALA A 7 -7.09 5.62 18.04
C ALA A 7 -7.75 5.33 16.68
N VAL A 8 -6.95 5.02 15.66
CA VAL A 8 -7.47 4.69 14.30
C VAL A 8 -7.18 3.23 13.88
N LEU A 9 -6.39 2.44 14.64
CA LEU A 9 -6.04 1.08 14.22
C LEU A 9 -7.13 0.00 14.45
N ALA A 10 -8.20 0.25 15.22
CA ALA A 10 -9.08 -0.82 15.71
C ALA A 10 -10.25 -1.25 14.79
N ALA A 11 -10.34 -0.78 13.54
CA ALA A 11 -11.59 -0.91 12.75
C ALA A 11 -11.58 -1.82 11.52
N PHE A 12 -10.47 -2.49 11.17
CA PHE A 12 -10.43 -3.30 9.95
C PHE A 12 -9.84 -4.68 10.20
N LEU A 13 -10.72 -5.69 10.29
CA LEU A 13 -10.63 -7.04 9.69
C LEU A 13 -11.57 -8.02 10.43
N LEU A 14 -12.89 -7.79 10.31
CA LEU A 14 -13.90 -8.85 10.44
C LEU A 14 -14.42 -9.15 9.04
N GLY A 15 -13.92 -10.21 8.43
CA GLY A 15 -14.29 -10.62 7.08
C GLY A 15 -13.62 -11.92 6.68
N GLY A 16 -13.88 -12.99 7.43
CA GLY A 16 -13.49 -14.34 7.03
C GLY A 16 -14.29 -14.83 5.83
N VAL A 17 -13.65 -15.58 4.94
CA VAL A 17 -14.37 -16.41 3.95
C VAL A 17 -13.87 -17.83 4.06
N ALA A 18 -14.82 -18.68 4.46
CA ALA A 18 -14.75 -20.13 4.50
C ALA A 18 -14.68 -20.72 3.09
N GLY A 19 -14.13 -21.93 3.01
CA GLY A 19 -13.72 -22.59 1.77
C GLY A 19 -14.82 -23.06 0.84
N VAL A 20 -14.38 -23.52 -0.33
CA VAL A 20 -15.15 -24.36 -1.25
C VAL A 20 -14.21 -25.43 -1.80
N LEU A 21 -14.47 -26.68 -1.39
CA LEU A 21 -14.09 -27.90 -2.09
C LEU A 21 -14.90 -27.99 -3.39
N PHE A 22 -14.27 -28.39 -4.49
CA PHE A 22 -14.96 -29.22 -5.48
C PHE A 22 -13.99 -30.16 -6.19
N GLU A 23 -14.31 -31.45 -6.13
CA GLU A 23 -13.64 -32.55 -6.79
C GLU A 23 -14.63 -33.17 -7.79
N ARG A 24 -14.29 -33.27 -9.09
CA ARG A 24 -14.66 -34.41 -9.96
C ARG A 24 -14.10 -34.30 -11.40
N ARG A 25 -13.06 -35.09 -11.65
CA ARG A 25 -12.92 -36.19 -12.65
C ARG A 25 -13.74 -36.13 -13.95
N GLY A 26 -13.07 -36.28 -15.11
CA GLY A 26 -13.70 -36.84 -16.32
C GLY A 26 -12.99 -36.59 -17.66
N ALA A 27 -12.20 -37.58 -18.09
CA ALA A 27 -11.66 -37.92 -19.41
C ALA A 27 -12.26 -37.30 -20.69
N GLY A 28 -11.39 -37.09 -21.70
CA GLY A 28 -11.79 -36.95 -23.11
C GLY A 28 -10.63 -36.59 -24.05
N ARG A 29 -9.85 -37.60 -24.48
CA ARG A 29 -8.93 -37.52 -25.63
C ARG A 29 -9.76 -37.68 -26.92
N PRO A 30 -9.37 -37.05 -28.03
CA PRO A 30 -9.30 -37.81 -29.26
C PRO A 30 -7.99 -37.59 -30.01
N GLU A 31 -7.54 -38.67 -30.64
CA GLU A 31 -6.45 -38.73 -31.60
C GLU A 31 -6.97 -38.45 -33.02
N GLY A 32 -6.07 -37.98 -33.88
CA GLY A 32 -6.09 -38.30 -35.32
C GLY A 32 -6.54 -37.17 -36.25
N GLY A 33 -5.62 -36.74 -37.12
CA GLY A 33 -5.94 -35.85 -38.25
C GLY A 33 -4.74 -35.16 -38.85
N GLU A 34 -3.77 -35.93 -39.33
CA GLU A 34 -2.63 -35.45 -40.11
C GLU A 34 -3.06 -35.25 -41.57
N THR A 35 -2.98 -34.03 -42.08
CA THR A 35 -2.79 -33.76 -43.52
C THR A 35 -1.75 -32.66 -43.66
N ALA A 36 -0.56 -33.06 -44.09
CA ALA A 36 0.50 -32.18 -44.54
C ALA A 36 0.04 -31.45 -45.81
N ASP A 37 0.09 -30.12 -45.77
CA ASP A 37 0.26 -29.31 -46.96
C ASP A 37 1.59 -28.57 -46.84
N GLY A 38 2.54 -28.98 -47.68
CA GLY A 38 3.89 -28.46 -47.72
C GLY A 38 3.92 -27.15 -48.48
N GLY A 39 3.77 -26.04 -47.77
CA GLY A 39 4.08 -24.69 -48.24
C GLY A 39 5.42 -24.22 -47.69
N ALA A 40 6.38 -23.97 -48.57
CA ALA A 40 7.71 -23.45 -48.23
C ALA A 40 7.62 -22.10 -47.50
N ASP A 41 7.90 -22.10 -46.19
CA ASP A 41 8.10 -20.88 -45.40
C ASP A 41 9.21 -21.11 -44.34
N THR A 42 10.45 -21.29 -44.80
CA THR A 42 11.59 -21.69 -43.93
C THR A 42 12.77 -20.71 -43.93
N GLY A 43 12.54 -19.43 -44.22
CA GLY A 43 13.58 -18.39 -44.09
C GLY A 43 13.15 -17.24 -43.19
N ALA A 44 11.99 -16.65 -43.49
CA ALA A 44 11.52 -15.44 -42.83
C ALA A 44 10.97 -15.72 -41.41
N GLN A 45 10.24 -16.83 -41.19
CA GLN A 45 9.78 -17.23 -39.86
C GLN A 45 10.91 -17.70 -38.94
N ALA A 46 11.97 -18.30 -39.49
CA ALA A 46 13.15 -18.70 -38.71
C ALA A 46 14.00 -17.49 -38.31
N ALA A 47 14.18 -16.52 -39.21
CA ALA A 47 14.89 -15.27 -38.93
C ALA A 47 14.14 -14.36 -37.94
N THR A 48 12.80 -14.26 -38.03
CA THR A 48 11.98 -13.51 -37.07
C THR A 48 11.90 -14.20 -35.69
N ARG A 49 11.89 -15.55 -35.64
CA ARG A 49 12.03 -16.29 -34.37
C ARG A 49 13.44 -16.17 -33.77
N GLY A 50 14.48 -16.12 -34.61
CA GLY A 50 15.87 -15.92 -34.19
C GLY A 50 16.15 -14.53 -33.63
N ALA A 51 15.73 -13.48 -34.35
CA ALA A 51 15.82 -12.09 -33.91
C ALA A 51 15.02 -11.85 -32.60
N GLY A 52 13.81 -12.43 -32.51
CA GLY A 52 13.02 -12.37 -31.28
C GLY A 52 13.59 -13.21 -30.13
N ALA A 53 14.42 -14.22 -30.39
CA ALA A 53 15.10 -14.99 -29.37
C ALA A 53 16.33 -14.24 -28.82
N GLU A 54 17.12 -13.60 -29.69
CA GLU A 54 18.24 -12.75 -29.31
C GLU A 54 17.78 -11.53 -28.52
N GLU A 55 16.71 -10.87 -28.93
CA GLU A 55 16.13 -9.72 -28.20
C GLU A 55 15.60 -10.13 -26.82
N ARG A 56 14.96 -11.31 -26.70
CA ARG A 56 14.53 -11.86 -25.40
C ARG A 56 15.70 -12.25 -24.52
N ALA A 57 16.77 -12.80 -25.10
CA ALA A 57 17.99 -13.14 -24.37
C ALA A 57 18.66 -11.88 -23.83
N ALA A 58 18.85 -10.86 -24.66
CA ALA A 58 19.39 -9.56 -24.24
C ALA A 58 18.53 -8.90 -23.15
N ALA A 59 17.19 -8.93 -23.28
CA ALA A 59 16.29 -8.43 -22.26
C ALA A 59 16.37 -9.23 -20.95
N ALA A 60 16.55 -10.55 -21.03
CA ALA A 60 16.72 -11.40 -19.86
C ALA A 60 18.06 -11.13 -19.14
N GLU A 61 19.15 -10.96 -19.89
CA GLU A 61 20.46 -10.60 -19.36
C GLU A 61 20.45 -9.23 -18.67
N SER A 62 19.84 -8.23 -19.31
CA SER A 62 19.65 -6.90 -18.72
C SER A 62 18.86 -6.96 -17.41
N ARG A 63 17.75 -7.70 -17.37
CA ARG A 63 16.95 -7.89 -16.14
C ARG A 63 17.74 -8.61 -15.04
N ALA A 64 18.57 -9.58 -15.41
CA ALA A 64 19.41 -10.30 -14.46
C ALA A 64 20.48 -9.38 -13.84
N ALA A 65 21.16 -8.57 -14.66
CA ALA A 65 22.15 -7.59 -14.19
C ALA A 65 21.52 -6.52 -13.27
N GLU A 66 20.33 -6.03 -13.62
CA GLU A 66 19.56 -5.12 -12.76
C GLU A 66 19.15 -5.79 -11.43
N ALA A 67 18.75 -7.07 -11.47
CA ALA A 67 18.42 -7.82 -10.26
C ALA A 67 19.62 -8.00 -9.34
N GLU A 68 20.81 -8.29 -9.88
CA GLU A 68 22.04 -8.41 -9.11
C GLU A 68 22.48 -7.08 -8.50
N THR A 69 22.36 -5.99 -9.26
CA THR A 69 22.64 -4.64 -8.77
C THR A 69 21.72 -4.28 -7.60
N ARG A 70 20.41 -4.55 -7.72
CA ARG A 70 19.44 -4.35 -6.64
C ARG A 70 19.75 -5.19 -5.41
N LEU A 71 20.10 -6.45 -5.58
CA LEU A 71 20.48 -7.34 -4.47
C LEU A 71 21.70 -6.80 -3.71
N THR A 72 22.67 -6.24 -4.43
CA THR A 72 23.85 -5.63 -3.84
C THR A 72 23.48 -4.39 -3.04
N GLN A 73 22.68 -3.49 -3.62
CA GLN A 73 22.19 -2.29 -2.95
C GLN A 73 21.35 -2.61 -1.69
N ALA A 74 20.48 -3.62 -1.77
CA ALA A 74 19.70 -4.14 -0.64
C ALA A 74 20.60 -4.60 0.52
N ARG A 75 21.64 -5.40 0.21
CA ARG A 75 22.62 -5.85 1.22
C ARG A 75 23.38 -4.70 1.87
N GLU A 76 23.83 -3.73 1.07
CA GLU A 76 24.52 -2.54 1.57
C GLU A 76 23.60 -1.69 2.46
N ARG A 77 22.33 -1.54 2.07
CA ARG A 77 21.29 -0.85 2.84
C ARG A 77 21.08 -1.52 4.19
N ILE A 78 20.86 -2.84 4.23
CA ILE A 78 20.71 -3.59 5.49
C ILE A 78 21.94 -3.43 6.37
N ALA A 79 23.15 -3.61 5.81
CA ALA A 79 24.39 -3.49 6.57
C ALA A 79 24.57 -2.08 7.18
N ALA A 80 24.16 -1.04 6.46
CA ALA A 80 24.16 0.33 6.97
C ALA A 80 23.16 0.52 8.13
N LEU A 81 21.95 -0.03 7.99
CA LEU A 81 20.92 0.02 9.02
C LEU A 81 21.34 -0.75 10.29
N GLU A 82 21.92 -1.93 10.15
CA GLU A 82 22.47 -2.73 11.27
C GLU A 82 23.53 -1.93 12.04
N LYS A 83 24.43 -1.25 11.32
CA LYS A 83 25.46 -0.41 11.92
C LYS A 83 24.87 0.78 12.69
N SER A 84 23.79 1.38 12.17
CA SER A 84 23.08 2.47 12.83
C SER A 84 22.34 1.99 14.09
N ALA A 85 21.71 0.83 14.03
CA ALA A 85 20.91 0.25 15.12
C ALA A 85 21.74 -0.10 16.38
N ASP A 86 23.05 -0.35 16.25
CA ASP A 86 23.94 -0.58 17.41
C ASP A 86 24.29 0.72 18.18
N GLY A 87 23.74 1.87 17.77
CA GLY A 87 23.80 3.12 18.52
C GLY A 87 25.20 3.71 18.68
N GLY A 88 26.13 3.38 17.76
CA GLY A 88 27.51 3.87 17.82
C GLY A 88 28.31 3.37 19.03
N LYS A 89 27.91 2.26 19.68
CA LYS A 89 28.70 1.64 20.75
C LYS A 89 30.14 1.39 20.28
N LYS A 90 31.12 1.73 21.13
CA LYS A 90 32.56 1.60 20.84
C LYS A 90 32.89 0.20 20.27
N PRO A 91 33.79 0.10 19.28
CA PRO A 91 34.20 -1.17 18.69
C PRO A 91 34.98 -1.98 19.74
N GLY A 92 34.27 -2.80 20.49
CA GLY A 92 34.85 -3.56 21.62
C GLY A 92 34.33 -4.99 21.75
N LYS A 93 33.22 -5.35 21.09
CA LYS A 93 32.79 -6.75 20.96
C LYS A 93 33.24 -7.25 19.60
N LYS A 94 34.01 -8.35 19.59
CA LYS A 94 34.40 -9.07 18.37
C LYS A 94 33.11 -9.39 17.59
N LYS A 95 33.03 -8.97 16.32
CA LYS A 95 31.90 -9.32 15.44
C LYS A 95 31.90 -10.85 15.29
N LEU A 96 30.76 -11.48 15.57
CA LEU A 96 30.59 -12.92 15.44
C LEU A 96 30.86 -13.33 13.99
N THR A 97 31.46 -14.50 13.78
CA THR A 97 31.46 -15.12 12.46
C THR A 97 30.02 -15.51 12.08
N PRO A 98 29.71 -15.70 10.78
CA PRO A 98 28.37 -16.16 10.37
C PRO A 98 27.94 -17.46 11.07
N GLU A 99 28.86 -18.38 11.28
CA GLU A 99 28.61 -19.65 11.98
C GLU A 99 28.32 -19.44 13.47
N GLU A 100 29.10 -18.59 14.15
CA GLU A 100 28.86 -18.22 15.55
C GLU A 100 27.51 -17.50 15.72
N ALA A 101 27.15 -16.62 14.78
CA ALA A 101 25.86 -15.93 14.77
C ALA A 101 24.69 -16.90 14.56
N ALA A 102 24.82 -17.85 13.64
CA ALA A 102 23.81 -18.89 13.41
C ALA A 102 23.62 -19.81 14.62
N ALA A 103 24.71 -20.28 15.23
CA ALA A 103 24.66 -21.11 16.44
C ALA A 103 23.96 -20.36 17.59
N LYS A 104 24.31 -19.09 17.79
CA LYS A 104 23.68 -18.25 18.82
C LYS A 104 22.21 -17.95 18.52
N ALA A 105 21.84 -17.73 17.25
CA ALA A 105 20.45 -17.54 16.87
C ALA A 105 19.61 -18.79 17.16
N GLY A 106 20.16 -19.98 16.90
CA GLY A 106 19.54 -21.25 17.27
C GLY A 106 19.31 -21.39 18.78
N GLU A 107 20.31 -21.07 19.60
CA GLU A 107 20.19 -21.08 21.06
C GLU A 107 19.11 -20.11 21.56
N LEU A 108 19.11 -18.88 21.06
CA LEU A 108 18.14 -17.85 21.44
C LEU A 108 16.72 -18.22 21.01
N ARG A 109 16.55 -18.73 19.79
CA ARG A 109 15.25 -19.19 19.29
C ARG A 109 14.67 -20.32 20.14
N GLY A 110 15.52 -21.22 20.66
CA GLY A 110 15.12 -22.26 21.59
C GLY A 110 14.45 -21.75 22.88
N LYS A 111 14.65 -20.48 23.24
CA LYS A 111 14.07 -19.87 24.46
C LYS A 111 12.64 -19.33 24.24
N ILE A 112 12.16 -19.24 22.99
CA ILE A 112 10.86 -18.63 22.67
C ILE A 112 9.72 -19.38 23.37
N ALA A 113 9.66 -20.70 23.24
CA ALA A 113 8.58 -21.52 23.79
C ALA A 113 8.45 -21.36 25.33
N ASP A 114 9.59 -21.35 26.04
CA ASP A 114 9.62 -21.16 27.49
C ASP A 114 9.12 -19.77 27.91
N LEU A 115 9.46 -18.73 27.16
CA LEU A 115 9.00 -17.37 27.45
C LEU A 115 7.52 -17.17 27.13
N VAL A 116 7.02 -17.79 26.06
CA VAL A 116 5.58 -17.84 25.74
C VAL A 116 4.81 -18.54 26.85
N ALA A 117 5.29 -19.70 27.33
CA ALA A 117 4.66 -20.42 28.43
C ALA A 117 4.64 -19.62 29.75
N LYS A 118 5.68 -18.81 29.99
CA LYS A 118 5.76 -17.90 31.14
C LYS A 118 4.97 -16.60 30.96
N LYS A 119 4.45 -16.35 29.76
CA LYS A 119 3.73 -15.14 29.39
C LYS A 119 4.51 -13.84 29.65
N ASP A 120 5.82 -13.87 29.43
CA ASP A 120 6.70 -12.73 29.73
C ASP A 120 6.95 -11.89 28.47
N GLY A 121 6.04 -10.95 28.17
CA GLY A 121 6.13 -10.08 27.00
C GLY A 121 7.38 -9.21 26.96
N LYS A 122 7.88 -8.76 28.12
CA LYS A 122 9.10 -7.94 28.18
C LYS A 122 10.34 -8.77 27.86
N ALA A 123 10.41 -10.01 28.35
CA ALA A 123 11.48 -10.92 27.99
C ALA A 123 11.42 -11.33 26.51
N LEU A 124 10.22 -11.51 25.95
CA LEU A 124 10.04 -11.75 24.52
C LEU A 124 10.54 -10.58 23.67
N VAL A 125 10.17 -9.34 24.00
CA VAL A 125 10.70 -8.14 23.31
C VAL A 125 12.23 -8.07 23.38
N LYS A 126 12.81 -8.34 24.55
CA LYS A 126 14.27 -8.37 24.71
C LYS A 126 14.91 -9.45 23.83
N LEU A 127 14.34 -10.67 23.82
CA LEU A 127 14.83 -11.78 22.99
C LEU A 127 14.71 -11.46 21.49
N MET A 128 13.61 -10.82 21.07
CA MET A 128 13.41 -10.34 19.70
C MET A 128 14.52 -9.39 19.28
N HIS A 129 14.87 -8.41 20.12
CA HIS A 129 15.97 -7.49 19.83
C HIS A 129 17.34 -8.16 19.83
N GLU A 130 17.58 -9.13 20.72
CA GLU A 130 18.82 -9.91 20.72
C GLU A 130 18.97 -10.75 19.45
N LEU A 131 17.88 -11.35 18.95
CA LEU A 131 17.84 -12.07 17.69
C LEU A 131 18.05 -11.12 16.50
N ALA A 132 17.36 -9.98 16.48
CA ALA A 132 17.54 -8.96 15.44
C ALA A 132 19.00 -8.46 15.35
N ALA A 133 19.68 -8.32 16.48
CA ALA A 133 21.09 -7.91 16.52
C ALA A 133 22.09 -8.95 15.99
N LEU A 134 21.65 -10.19 15.68
CA LEU A 134 22.47 -11.20 15.02
C LEU A 134 22.45 -11.11 13.49
N GLY A 135 21.76 -10.12 12.93
CA GLY A 135 21.59 -9.96 11.49
C GLY A 135 20.71 -11.08 10.89
N GLU A 136 20.92 -11.39 9.61
CA GLU A 136 20.11 -12.37 8.87
C GLU A 136 19.95 -13.72 9.57
N ALA A 137 20.96 -14.16 10.34
CA ALA A 137 20.90 -15.40 11.11
C ALA A 137 19.78 -15.41 12.17
N GLY A 138 19.42 -14.25 12.73
CA GLY A 138 18.41 -14.11 13.78
C GLY A 138 17.09 -13.50 13.32
N TYR A 139 17.02 -12.91 12.12
CA TYR A 139 15.83 -12.19 11.63
C TYR A 139 14.56 -13.02 11.65
N MET A 140 14.59 -14.27 11.19
CA MET A 140 13.39 -15.12 11.22
C MET A 140 12.91 -15.43 12.65
N GLY A 141 13.82 -15.53 13.62
CA GLY A 141 13.45 -15.68 15.03
C GLY A 141 12.83 -14.40 15.60
N ALA A 142 13.33 -13.23 15.20
CA ALA A 142 12.74 -11.96 15.57
C ALA A 142 11.34 -11.77 14.95
N ILE A 143 11.15 -12.20 13.70
CA ILE A 143 9.86 -12.20 12.98
C ILE A 143 8.86 -13.15 13.66
N GLU A 144 9.31 -14.31 14.13
CA GLU A 144 8.48 -15.25 14.88
C GLU A 144 7.92 -14.61 16.16
N ILE A 145 8.79 -13.96 16.95
CA ILE A 145 8.38 -13.28 18.18
C ILE A 145 7.46 -12.09 17.87
N SER A 146 7.75 -11.30 16.83
CA SER A 146 6.90 -10.16 16.49
C SER A 146 5.48 -10.58 16.09
N GLY A 147 5.33 -11.71 15.39
CA GLY A 147 4.03 -12.30 15.08
C GLY A 147 3.25 -12.71 16.34
N LEU A 148 3.92 -13.34 17.31
CA LEU A 148 3.32 -13.69 18.60
C LEU A 148 2.85 -12.47 19.37
N LEU A 149 3.68 -11.42 19.45
CA LEU A 149 3.34 -10.18 20.14
C LEU A 149 2.17 -9.45 19.45
N TRP A 150 2.13 -9.47 18.12
CA TRP A 150 1.05 -8.86 17.36
C TRP A 150 -0.30 -9.54 17.62
N GLU A 151 -0.34 -10.87 17.56
CA GLU A 151 -1.56 -11.64 17.85
C GLU A 151 -2.04 -11.42 19.30
N ASP A 152 -1.11 -11.24 20.24
CA ASP A 152 -1.45 -10.99 21.63
C ASP A 152 -2.07 -9.61 21.85
N VAL A 153 -1.44 -8.56 21.32
CA VAL A 153 -1.82 -7.16 21.58
C VAL A 153 -2.98 -6.71 20.69
N GLU A 154 -2.85 -6.87 19.37
CA GLU A 154 -3.86 -6.42 18.41
C GLU A 154 -4.97 -7.45 18.20
N GLY A 155 -4.68 -8.74 18.42
CA GLY A 155 -5.72 -9.78 18.49
C GLY A 155 -6.51 -9.77 19.80
N GLY A 156 -6.13 -8.93 20.77
CA GLY A 156 -6.89 -8.69 22.00
C GLY A 156 -6.81 -9.78 23.06
N LYS A 157 -5.80 -10.67 23.00
CA LYS A 157 -5.59 -11.70 24.02
C LYS A 157 -4.98 -11.11 25.30
N GLY A 158 -4.00 -10.23 25.15
CA GLY A 158 -3.31 -9.54 26.25
C GLY A 158 -2.64 -10.49 27.26
N GLU A 159 -2.28 -11.69 26.84
CA GLU A 159 -1.70 -12.72 27.69
C GLU A 159 -0.28 -12.40 28.12
N PHE A 160 0.50 -11.68 27.31
CA PHE A 160 1.91 -11.39 27.59
C PHE A 160 2.14 -10.16 28.46
N GLY A 161 1.07 -9.51 28.94
CA GLY A 161 1.15 -8.37 29.86
C GLY A 161 1.89 -7.15 29.27
N LEU A 162 1.99 -7.06 27.95
CA LEU A 162 2.64 -5.95 27.25
C LEU A 162 1.62 -4.84 26.99
N SER A 163 1.97 -3.60 27.31
CA SER A 163 1.10 -2.47 26.93
C SER A 163 1.18 -2.22 25.43
N GLN A 164 0.12 -1.66 24.84
CA GLN A 164 0.10 -1.30 23.43
C GLN A 164 1.24 -0.32 23.07
N ASN A 165 1.58 0.60 23.97
CA ASN A 165 2.72 1.50 23.78
C ASN A 165 4.07 0.75 23.78
N ASP A 166 4.29 -0.16 24.74
CA ASP A 166 5.53 -0.95 24.80
C ASP A 166 5.67 -1.86 23.57
N PHE A 167 4.55 -2.38 23.08
CA PHE A 167 4.48 -3.15 21.84
C PHE A 167 4.94 -2.33 20.63
N TYR A 168 4.33 -1.17 20.36
CA TYR A 168 4.74 -0.36 19.21
C TYR A 168 6.17 0.15 19.32
N MET A 169 6.63 0.51 20.53
CA MET A 169 8.01 0.93 20.75
C MET A 169 9.03 -0.21 20.56
N SER A 170 8.58 -1.48 20.54
CA SER A 170 9.45 -2.63 20.28
C SER A 170 9.89 -2.76 18.81
N PHE A 171 9.23 -2.08 17.87
CA PHE A 171 9.56 -2.16 16.43
C PHE A 171 10.59 -1.12 15.96
N GLY A 172 11.18 -0.35 16.89
CA GLY A 172 12.29 0.55 16.59
C GLY A 172 13.68 -0.12 16.63
N GLY A 173 14.72 0.66 16.32
CA GLY A 173 16.12 0.29 16.52
C GLY A 173 16.50 -1.03 15.82
N PRO A 174 16.84 -2.11 16.54
CA PRO A 174 17.25 -3.39 15.94
C PRO A 174 16.22 -4.01 14.99
N MET A 175 14.93 -3.67 15.12
CA MET A 175 13.89 -4.20 14.23
C MET A 175 13.84 -3.52 12.86
N VAL A 176 14.46 -2.35 12.70
CA VAL A 176 14.44 -1.62 11.42
C VAL A 176 15.11 -2.43 10.29
N PRO A 177 16.35 -2.95 10.46
CA PRO A 177 16.93 -3.87 9.48
C PRO A 177 16.07 -5.10 9.17
N VAL A 178 15.40 -5.67 10.18
CA VAL A 178 14.53 -6.85 10.03
C VAL A 178 13.33 -6.54 9.14
N MET A 179 12.70 -5.37 9.32
CA MET A 179 11.56 -4.93 8.51
C MET A 179 11.97 -4.70 7.06
N VAL A 180 13.10 -4.02 6.82
CA VAL A 180 13.61 -3.76 5.47
C VAL A 180 13.99 -5.07 4.77
N TRP A 181 14.76 -5.93 5.43
CA TRP A 181 15.09 -7.26 4.91
C TRP A 181 13.83 -8.08 4.63
N GLY A 182 12.82 -7.99 5.50
CA GLY A 182 11.56 -8.70 5.37
C GLY A 182 10.79 -8.34 4.10
N LEU A 183 10.75 -7.05 3.75
CA LEU A 183 10.17 -6.58 2.49
C LEU A 183 10.97 -7.07 1.27
N GLU A 184 12.29 -7.04 1.34
CA GLU A 184 13.17 -7.48 0.25
C GLU A 184 13.10 -8.99 -0.02
N GLN A 185 12.83 -9.81 1.00
CA GLN A 185 12.67 -11.26 0.83
C GLN A 185 11.32 -11.68 0.24
N GLY A 186 10.34 -10.78 0.18
CA GLY A 186 9.00 -11.04 -0.35
C GLY A 186 8.37 -12.30 0.27
N ASP A 187 7.88 -13.20 -0.58
CA ASP A 187 7.13 -14.42 -0.23
C ASP A 187 7.78 -15.35 0.81
N LYS A 188 9.09 -15.21 1.07
CA LYS A 188 9.78 -16.01 2.10
C LYS A 188 9.44 -15.56 3.53
N VAL A 189 8.88 -14.37 3.68
CA VAL A 189 8.52 -13.76 4.97
C VAL A 189 7.00 -13.67 5.06
N PRO A 190 6.34 -13.89 6.20
CA PRO A 190 4.88 -13.82 6.28
C PRO A 190 4.32 -12.45 5.86
N SER A 191 3.22 -12.43 5.09
CA SER A 191 2.60 -11.19 4.61
C SER A 191 2.20 -10.25 5.75
N GLY A 192 1.72 -10.78 6.88
CA GLY A 192 1.40 -9.97 8.07
C GLY A 192 2.59 -9.17 8.59
N PHE A 193 3.79 -9.74 8.58
CA PHE A 193 5.01 -9.01 8.97
C PHE A 193 5.40 -7.94 7.94
N ARG A 194 5.25 -8.25 6.64
CA ARG A 194 5.52 -7.28 5.56
C ARG A 194 4.54 -6.10 5.60
N ILE A 195 3.25 -6.36 5.83
CA ILE A 195 2.23 -5.32 6.06
C ILE A 195 2.60 -4.49 7.29
N GLY A 196 2.90 -5.13 8.44
CA GLY A 196 3.32 -4.41 9.64
C GLY A 196 4.56 -3.54 9.42
N SER A 197 5.51 -4.01 8.60
CA SER A 197 6.69 -3.25 8.18
C SER A 197 6.32 -1.99 7.38
N ALA A 198 5.37 -2.10 6.43
CA ALA A 198 4.88 -0.97 5.65
C ALA A 198 4.24 0.13 6.52
N TRP A 199 3.57 -0.24 7.61
CA TRP A 199 2.96 0.71 8.56
C TRP A 199 3.94 1.25 9.61
N SER A 200 5.06 0.57 9.84
CA SER A 200 6.04 0.91 10.89
C SER A 200 7.23 1.73 10.38
N LEU A 201 7.71 1.45 9.17
CA LEU A 201 8.85 2.14 8.55
C LEU A 201 8.66 3.65 8.34
N PRO A 202 7.46 4.19 8.03
CA PRO A 202 7.24 5.64 7.89
C PRO A 202 7.57 6.45 9.14
N TRP A 203 7.55 5.80 10.32
CA TRP A 203 7.85 6.43 11.61
C TRP A 203 9.34 6.42 11.95
N GLN A 204 10.19 5.84 11.11
CA GLN A 204 11.63 5.74 11.33
C GLN A 204 12.35 6.93 10.66
N ARG A 205 13.02 7.76 11.45
CA ARG A 205 13.57 9.05 10.99
C ARG A 205 14.72 8.92 9.98
N ASP A 206 15.52 7.87 10.10
CA ASP A 206 16.75 7.68 9.32
C ASP A 206 16.61 6.59 8.26
N VAL A 207 15.39 6.38 7.77
CA VAL A 207 15.07 5.36 6.76
C VAL A 207 14.42 6.03 5.56
N ASP A 208 14.91 5.69 4.37
CA ASP A 208 14.22 6.02 3.12
C ASP A 208 13.05 5.05 2.88
N ALA A 209 11.96 5.24 3.62
CA ALA A 209 10.79 4.38 3.53
C ALA A 209 10.18 4.39 2.11
N ALA A 210 10.15 5.55 1.45
CA ALA A 210 9.63 5.67 0.09
C ALA A 210 10.43 4.84 -0.91
N GLY A 211 11.76 4.98 -0.94
CA GLY A 211 12.61 4.18 -1.81
C GLY A 211 12.48 2.68 -1.54
N ILE A 212 12.42 2.27 -0.27
CA ILE A 212 12.22 0.86 0.12
C ILE A 212 10.87 0.33 -0.38
N PHE A 213 9.79 1.09 -0.25
CA PHE A 213 8.46 0.66 -0.69
C PHE A 213 8.37 0.57 -2.21
N LEU A 214 8.95 1.54 -2.93
CA LEU A 214 9.00 1.53 -4.39
C LEU A 214 9.83 0.36 -4.92
N ASP A 215 10.93 0.01 -4.24
CA ASP A 215 11.71 -1.19 -4.58
C ASP A 215 10.92 -2.47 -4.32
N ALA A 216 10.26 -2.59 -3.17
CA ALA A 216 9.46 -3.76 -2.81
C ALA A 216 8.27 -3.97 -3.76
N LEU A 217 7.60 -2.90 -4.19
CA LEU A 217 6.49 -2.94 -5.15
C LEU A 217 6.86 -3.56 -6.51
N ARG A 218 8.15 -3.58 -6.88
CA ARG A 218 8.61 -4.16 -8.16
C ARG A 218 8.50 -5.69 -8.18
N THR A 219 8.53 -6.33 -7.02
CA THR A 219 8.59 -7.81 -6.92
C THR A 219 7.51 -8.39 -6.02
N GLU A 220 6.77 -7.55 -5.27
CA GLU A 220 5.68 -7.99 -4.39
C GLU A 220 4.52 -8.59 -5.20
N LYS A 221 4.05 -9.75 -4.75
CA LYS A 221 2.97 -10.51 -5.40
C LYS A 221 1.70 -10.53 -4.56
N ASP A 222 1.82 -10.30 -3.27
CA ASP A 222 0.68 -10.25 -2.37
C ASP A 222 -0.02 -8.88 -2.54
N PRO A 223 -1.29 -8.85 -2.98
CA PRO A 223 -2.00 -7.61 -3.27
C PRO A 223 -2.25 -6.78 -2.01
N ASP A 224 -2.36 -7.39 -0.84
CA ASP A 224 -2.56 -6.67 0.42
C ASP A 224 -1.27 -6.03 0.90
N VAL A 225 -0.13 -6.71 0.71
CA VAL A 225 1.19 -6.11 0.98
C VAL A 225 1.46 -4.96 0.01
N ALA A 226 1.26 -5.17 -1.29
CA ALA A 226 1.46 -4.13 -2.30
C ALA A 226 0.59 -2.89 -2.02
N ARG A 227 -0.68 -3.11 -1.63
CA ARG A 227 -1.59 -2.04 -1.22
C ARG A 227 -1.08 -1.30 0.02
N ALA A 228 -0.63 -2.01 1.06
CA ALA A 228 -0.09 -1.39 2.26
C ALA A 228 1.15 -0.53 1.97
N LEU A 229 2.06 -1.01 1.10
CA LEU A 229 3.22 -0.24 0.64
C LEU A 229 2.78 1.04 -0.08
N ALA A 230 1.88 0.92 -1.06
CA ALA A 230 1.42 2.05 -1.87
C ALA A 230 0.67 3.11 -1.03
N GLN A 231 -0.17 2.69 -0.08
CA GLN A 231 -0.94 3.58 0.79
C GLN A 231 -0.08 4.49 1.67
N ASN A 232 1.12 4.03 2.03
CA ASN A 232 1.99 4.81 2.91
C ASN A 232 2.91 5.77 2.14
N LEU A 233 3.01 5.67 0.80
CA LEU A 233 3.93 6.49 0.01
C LEU A 233 3.65 7.98 0.13
N SER A 234 2.40 8.43 0.03
CA SER A 234 2.04 9.87 0.05
C SER A 234 2.56 10.61 1.29
N GLY A 235 2.73 9.93 2.43
CA GLY A 235 3.27 10.50 3.66
C GLY A 235 4.80 10.55 3.75
N VAL A 236 5.53 9.86 2.88
CA VAL A 236 7.00 9.68 2.96
C VAL A 236 7.75 10.07 1.69
N MET A 237 7.04 10.47 0.63
CA MET A 237 7.65 10.88 -0.64
C MET A 237 8.59 12.09 -0.48
N LYS A 238 9.62 12.11 -1.33
CA LYS A 238 10.55 13.23 -1.52
C LYS A 238 10.76 13.42 -3.03
N PRO A 239 11.23 14.59 -3.48
CA PRO A 239 11.41 14.86 -4.92
C PRO A 239 12.27 13.81 -5.64
N GLU A 240 13.31 13.28 -4.99
CA GLU A 240 14.18 12.25 -5.57
C GLU A 240 13.47 10.93 -5.92
N HIS A 241 12.29 10.66 -5.33
CA HIS A 241 11.53 9.42 -5.53
C HIS A 241 10.53 9.52 -6.69
N GLU A 242 10.30 10.70 -7.24
CA GLU A 242 9.20 10.97 -8.17
C GLU A 242 9.28 10.10 -9.43
N ALA A 243 10.47 9.95 -10.01
CA ALA A 243 10.67 9.09 -11.18
C ALA A 243 10.29 7.63 -10.89
N ALA A 244 10.71 7.10 -9.74
CA ALA A 244 10.40 5.73 -9.34
C ALA A 244 8.90 5.55 -9.02
N LEU A 245 8.24 6.57 -8.48
CA LEU A 245 6.79 6.56 -8.25
C LEU A 245 6.01 6.52 -9.58
N LEU A 246 6.43 7.32 -10.57
CA LEU A 246 5.83 7.32 -11.90
C LEU A 246 5.94 5.94 -12.56
N ASP A 247 7.11 5.31 -12.48
CA ASP A 247 7.32 3.96 -12.99
C ASP A 247 6.44 2.93 -12.27
N ALA A 248 6.38 3.01 -10.93
CA ALA A 248 5.54 2.14 -10.13
C ALA A 248 4.06 2.28 -10.49
N ALA A 249 3.55 3.51 -10.66
CA ALA A 249 2.16 3.77 -11.03
C ALA A 249 1.81 3.15 -12.39
N ARG A 250 2.67 3.33 -13.40
CA ARG A 250 2.51 2.73 -14.74
C ARG A 250 2.51 1.20 -14.69
N ALA A 251 3.45 0.63 -13.93
CA ALA A 251 3.59 -0.82 -13.81
C ALA A 251 2.41 -1.51 -13.10
N ASN A 252 1.64 -0.76 -12.30
CA ASN A 252 0.57 -1.30 -11.46
C ASN A 252 -0.85 -0.96 -11.93
N LEU A 253 -1.04 -0.40 -13.13
CA LEU A 253 -2.37 -0.05 -13.66
C LEU A 253 -3.35 -1.25 -13.74
N SER A 254 -2.84 -2.48 -13.83
CA SER A 254 -3.64 -3.70 -13.84
C SER A 254 -4.13 -4.14 -12.45
N ASN A 255 -3.66 -3.49 -11.37
CA ASN A 255 -4.09 -3.73 -10.00
C ASN A 255 -4.78 -2.45 -9.46
N PRO A 256 -6.13 -2.34 -9.58
CA PRO A 256 -6.83 -1.10 -9.25
C PRO A 256 -6.58 -0.60 -7.83
N ALA A 257 -6.50 -1.50 -6.84
CA ALA A 257 -6.31 -1.11 -5.44
C ALA A 257 -4.93 -0.47 -5.20
N VAL A 258 -3.88 -0.98 -5.86
CA VAL A 258 -2.53 -0.43 -5.80
C VAL A 258 -2.42 0.83 -6.66
N ALA A 259 -2.97 0.80 -7.87
CA ALA A 259 -2.97 1.93 -8.80
C ALA A 259 -3.62 3.17 -8.18
N THR A 260 -4.76 3.02 -7.50
CA THR A 260 -5.43 4.13 -6.80
C THR A 260 -4.52 4.78 -5.76
N SER A 261 -3.84 3.99 -4.93
CA SER A 261 -2.91 4.54 -3.92
C SER A 261 -1.67 5.19 -4.55
N LEU A 262 -1.18 4.67 -5.67
CA LEU A 262 -0.06 5.27 -6.39
C LEU A 262 -0.45 6.58 -7.09
N MET A 263 -1.68 6.68 -7.62
CA MET A 263 -2.20 7.93 -8.18
C MET A 263 -2.43 9.00 -7.10
N ASP A 264 -2.88 8.60 -5.91
CA ASP A 264 -2.96 9.48 -4.74
C ASP A 264 -1.57 10.00 -4.33
N ALA A 265 -0.58 9.10 -4.26
CA ALA A 265 0.81 9.48 -4.01
C ALA A 265 1.34 10.42 -5.10
N LEU A 266 1.03 10.20 -6.38
CA LEU A 266 1.39 11.11 -7.47
C LEU A 266 0.74 12.48 -7.31
N ALA A 267 -0.56 12.54 -7.07
CA ALA A 267 -1.27 13.81 -6.86
C ALA A 267 -0.68 14.59 -5.67
N SER A 268 -0.27 13.89 -4.61
CA SER A 268 0.35 14.51 -3.43
C SER A 268 1.69 15.20 -3.71
N THR A 269 2.40 14.85 -4.79
CA THR A 269 3.67 15.53 -5.14
C THR A 269 3.42 16.94 -5.67
N GLY A 270 2.25 17.21 -6.26
CA GLY A 270 1.93 18.50 -6.86
C GLY A 270 2.71 18.84 -8.14
N SER A 271 3.50 17.90 -8.69
CA SER A 271 4.41 18.17 -9.81
C SER A 271 3.74 18.14 -11.19
N ASP A 272 4.33 18.84 -12.16
CA ASP A 272 3.85 18.80 -13.55
C ASP A 272 3.95 17.39 -14.18
N ASP A 273 4.94 16.59 -13.78
CA ASP A 273 5.08 15.22 -14.29
C ASP A 273 4.03 14.28 -13.71
N ALA A 274 3.68 14.43 -12.42
CA ALA A 274 2.52 13.74 -11.85
C ALA A 274 1.22 14.14 -12.56
N TRP A 275 1.03 15.43 -12.86
CA TRP A 275 -0.13 15.89 -13.64
C TRP A 275 -0.19 15.24 -15.03
N ARG A 276 0.93 15.18 -15.76
CA ARG A 276 1.01 14.54 -17.08
C ARG A 276 0.71 13.05 -17.00
N ALA A 277 1.21 12.35 -15.98
CA ALA A 277 0.92 10.94 -15.78
C ALA A 277 -0.56 10.69 -15.44
N LEU A 278 -1.17 11.51 -14.59
CA LEU A 278 -2.61 11.42 -14.33
C LEU A 278 -3.43 11.73 -15.58
N GLN A 279 -2.99 12.68 -16.42
CA GLN A 279 -3.61 12.94 -17.72
C GLN A 279 -3.52 11.73 -18.66
N GLU A 280 -2.36 11.06 -18.73
CA GLU A 280 -2.16 9.80 -19.44
C GLU A 280 -3.15 8.73 -18.94
N PHE A 281 -3.24 8.53 -17.62
CA PHE A 281 -4.12 7.51 -17.00
C PHE A 281 -5.61 7.82 -17.15
N SER A 282 -5.99 9.09 -17.25
CA SER A 282 -7.37 9.52 -17.53
C SER A 282 -7.88 9.04 -18.90
N GLY A 283 -6.96 8.67 -19.80
CA GLY A 283 -7.25 8.07 -21.11
C GLY A 283 -7.22 6.53 -21.13
N SER A 284 -7.00 5.86 -19.99
CA SER A 284 -6.96 4.40 -19.88
C SER A 284 -8.21 3.71 -20.45
N GLU A 285 -8.13 2.46 -20.91
CA GLU A 285 -9.33 1.69 -21.28
C GLU A 285 -10.09 1.14 -20.06
N ASP A 286 -9.42 1.06 -18.90
CA ASP A 286 -10.05 0.65 -17.65
C ASP A 286 -10.87 1.81 -17.05
N PRO A 287 -12.20 1.65 -16.87
CA PRO A 287 -13.06 2.71 -16.32
C PRO A 287 -12.73 3.14 -14.90
N GLY A 288 -12.23 2.24 -14.06
CA GLY A 288 -11.83 2.53 -12.69
C GLY A 288 -10.56 3.38 -12.66
N ILE A 289 -9.56 3.01 -13.46
CA ILE A 289 -8.32 3.78 -13.62
C ILE A 289 -8.60 5.17 -14.18
N ARG A 290 -9.42 5.28 -15.24
CA ARG A 290 -9.81 6.59 -15.79
C ARG A 290 -10.48 7.47 -14.74
N ALA A 291 -11.46 6.93 -14.03
CA ALA A 291 -12.24 7.68 -13.06
C ALA A 291 -11.36 8.15 -11.89
N GLU A 292 -10.48 7.29 -11.39
CA GLU A 292 -9.54 7.64 -10.31
C GLU A 292 -8.53 8.69 -10.78
N ALA A 293 -7.94 8.53 -11.96
CA ALA A 293 -7.00 9.50 -12.50
C ALA A 293 -7.65 10.88 -12.68
N GLN A 294 -8.86 10.94 -13.24
CA GLN A 294 -9.62 12.19 -13.36
C GLN A 294 -9.90 12.84 -12.00
N LEU A 295 -10.28 12.04 -11.00
CA LEU A 295 -10.48 12.52 -9.65
C LEU A 295 -9.20 13.13 -9.08
N GLN A 296 -8.07 12.42 -9.22
CA GLN A 296 -6.78 12.86 -8.69
C GLN A 296 -6.27 14.12 -9.39
N MET A 297 -6.52 14.27 -10.70
CA MET A 297 -6.27 15.54 -11.39
C MET A 297 -7.06 16.67 -10.77
N ILE A 298 -8.37 16.51 -10.59
CA ILE A 298 -9.19 17.59 -10.01
C ILE A 298 -8.74 17.84 -8.56
N ALA A 299 -8.31 16.84 -7.80
CA ALA A 299 -7.84 17.02 -6.42
C ALA A 299 -6.52 17.80 -6.38
N MET A 300 -5.63 17.53 -7.33
CA MET A 300 -4.34 18.18 -7.48
C MET A 300 -4.46 19.63 -7.97
N ARG A 301 -5.39 19.90 -8.89
CA ARG A 301 -5.70 21.24 -9.42
C ARG A 301 -7.21 21.47 -9.36
N PRO A 302 -7.75 21.78 -8.17
CA PRO A 302 -9.18 22.01 -8.02
C PRO A 302 -9.60 23.22 -8.85
N PRO A 303 -10.79 23.18 -9.48
CA PRO A 303 -11.30 24.33 -10.18
C PRO A 303 -11.52 25.50 -9.22
N ASP A 304 -11.37 26.72 -9.71
CA ASP A 304 -11.53 27.96 -8.93
C ASP A 304 -12.94 28.17 -8.35
N THR A 305 -13.91 27.34 -8.75
CA THR A 305 -15.28 27.37 -8.27
C THR A 305 -15.85 25.97 -8.09
N GLY A 306 -16.68 25.81 -7.07
CA GLY A 306 -17.37 24.57 -6.75
C GLY A 306 -16.69 23.74 -5.66
N ILE A 307 -17.37 22.69 -5.24
CA ILE A 307 -16.94 21.80 -4.17
C ILE A 307 -16.79 20.40 -4.75
N MET A 308 -15.56 19.87 -4.77
CA MET A 308 -15.33 18.46 -5.08
C MET A 308 -15.92 17.56 -3.99
N ILE A 309 -16.65 16.53 -4.39
CA ILE A 309 -17.11 15.44 -3.53
C ILE A 309 -16.01 14.39 -3.43
N THR A 310 -15.45 14.22 -2.23
CA THR A 310 -14.46 13.19 -1.91
C THR A 310 -15.09 11.94 -1.30
N GLN A 311 -16.28 12.07 -0.72
CA GLN A 311 -17.03 10.98 -0.10
C GLN A 311 -18.55 11.23 -0.09
N THR A 312 -19.31 10.16 -0.29
CA THR A 312 -20.76 10.08 -0.03
C THR A 312 -21.04 9.07 1.08
N PHE A 313 -22.17 9.21 1.77
CA PHE A 313 -22.56 8.31 2.85
C PHE A 313 -23.75 7.43 2.46
N PRO A 314 -23.78 6.15 2.85
CA PRO A 314 -24.95 5.28 2.64
C PRO A 314 -26.20 5.82 3.33
N ASN A 315 -27.36 5.53 2.76
CA ASN A 315 -28.69 5.96 3.21
C ASN A 315 -28.84 7.49 3.29
N THR A 316 -28.17 8.21 2.40
CA THR A 316 -28.29 9.67 2.30
C THR A 316 -28.87 10.12 0.97
N GLN A 317 -29.29 11.37 0.90
CA GLN A 317 -29.83 11.92 -0.33
C GLN A 317 -28.81 11.92 -1.47
N ALA A 318 -27.52 12.13 -1.16
CA ALA A 318 -26.44 12.06 -2.12
C ALA A 318 -26.39 10.71 -2.83
N GLU A 319 -26.54 9.61 -2.08
CA GLU A 319 -26.63 8.28 -2.67
C GLU A 319 -27.89 8.12 -3.53
N VAL A 320 -29.06 8.52 -3.01
CA VAL A 320 -30.36 8.38 -3.69
C VAL A 320 -30.39 9.15 -5.01
N VAL A 321 -29.84 10.36 -5.04
CA VAL A 321 -29.80 11.21 -6.24
C VAL A 321 -28.60 10.92 -7.14
N GLY A 322 -27.77 9.95 -6.75
CA GLY A 322 -26.66 9.46 -7.56
C GLY A 322 -25.46 10.39 -7.62
N ILE A 323 -25.23 11.21 -6.59
CA ILE A 323 -23.96 11.93 -6.36
C ILE A 323 -22.88 10.90 -6.07
N ARG A 324 -21.68 11.13 -6.61
CA ARG A 324 -20.54 10.22 -6.52
C ARG A 324 -19.29 10.99 -6.13
N ARG A 325 -18.31 10.26 -5.58
CA ARG A 325 -16.94 10.75 -5.45
C ARG A 325 -16.44 11.22 -6.82
N GLY A 326 -15.85 12.42 -6.88
CA GLY A 326 -15.38 13.09 -8.10
C GLY A 326 -16.35 14.08 -8.73
N ASP A 327 -17.60 14.13 -8.29
CA ASP A 327 -18.50 15.21 -8.68
C ASP A 327 -18.04 16.55 -8.10
N ILE A 328 -18.32 17.66 -8.79
CA ILE A 328 -18.05 19.00 -8.29
C ILE A 328 -19.37 19.76 -8.20
N ILE A 329 -19.85 20.08 -7.00
CA ILE A 329 -21.04 20.93 -6.85
C ILE A 329 -20.69 22.34 -7.28
N THR A 330 -21.37 22.87 -8.29
CA THR A 330 -21.14 24.22 -8.81
C THR A 330 -22.25 25.20 -8.46
N ASN A 331 -23.45 24.70 -8.17
CA ASN A 331 -24.62 25.53 -7.89
C ASN A 331 -25.60 24.83 -6.94
N TYR A 332 -26.24 25.61 -6.08
CA TYR A 332 -27.33 25.18 -5.22
C TYR A 332 -28.47 26.21 -5.26
N ASN A 333 -29.65 25.76 -5.68
CA ASN A 333 -30.86 26.56 -5.84
C ASN A 333 -30.67 27.86 -6.63
N GLY A 334 -29.97 27.79 -7.76
CA GLY A 334 -29.65 28.93 -8.60
C GLY A 334 -28.45 29.75 -8.11
N THR A 335 -27.94 29.51 -6.90
CA THR A 335 -26.80 30.24 -6.33
C THR A 335 -25.49 29.49 -6.58
N PRO A 336 -24.47 30.12 -7.20
CA PRO A 336 -23.15 29.52 -7.36
C PRO A 336 -22.52 29.19 -6.01
N VAL A 337 -21.88 28.02 -5.95
CA VAL A 337 -21.23 27.53 -4.74
C VAL A 337 -19.72 27.54 -4.98
N ARG A 338 -18.96 28.06 -4.00
CA ARG A 338 -17.50 28.17 -4.09
C ARG A 338 -16.76 27.34 -3.06
N ASP A 339 -17.36 27.14 -1.90
CA ASP A 339 -16.75 26.43 -0.77
C ASP A 339 -17.81 25.77 0.10
N MET A 340 -17.36 24.86 0.97
CA MET A 340 -18.23 24.07 1.86
C MET A 340 -19.06 24.93 2.82
N ASP A 341 -18.54 26.06 3.26
CA ASP A 341 -19.24 26.95 4.19
C ASP A 341 -20.40 27.67 3.49
N GLY A 342 -20.17 28.18 2.27
CA GLY A 342 -21.21 28.76 1.44
C GLY A 342 -22.30 27.76 1.08
N LEU A 343 -21.95 26.50 0.77
CA LEU A 343 -22.95 25.46 0.56
C LEU A 343 -23.75 25.18 1.83
N ARG A 344 -23.09 25.08 2.98
CA ARG A 344 -23.76 24.85 4.28
C ARG A 344 -24.74 25.99 4.59
N ASP A 345 -24.36 27.24 4.35
CA ASP A 345 -25.22 28.40 4.57
C ASP A 345 -26.45 28.39 3.67
N LEU A 346 -26.29 28.01 2.40
CA LEU A 346 -27.41 27.88 1.46
C LEU A 346 -28.37 26.76 1.87
N ILE A 347 -27.81 25.61 2.26
CA ILE A 347 -28.57 24.47 2.76
C ILE A 347 -29.37 24.82 4.01
N GLN A 348 -28.80 25.59 4.94
CA GLN A 348 -29.49 26.03 6.17
C GLN A 348 -30.64 27.00 5.89
N LYS A 349 -30.61 27.73 4.77
CA LYS A 349 -31.67 28.64 4.35
C LYS A 349 -32.83 27.92 3.64
N THR A 350 -32.67 26.66 3.28
CA THR A 350 -33.68 25.84 2.60
C THR A 350 -34.46 24.99 3.62
N SER A 351 -35.79 24.96 3.48
CA SER A 351 -36.63 24.10 4.32
C SER A 351 -36.40 22.62 4.04
N SER A 352 -36.55 21.75 5.04
CA SER A 352 -36.37 20.30 4.88
C SER A 352 -37.35 19.63 3.91
N GLU A 353 -38.49 20.26 3.64
CA GLU A 353 -39.48 19.78 2.66
C GLU A 353 -39.36 20.45 1.28
N GLU A 354 -38.54 21.49 1.17
CA GLU A 354 -38.33 22.20 -0.08
C GLU A 354 -37.39 21.39 -0.99
N VAL A 355 -37.84 21.15 -2.23
CA VAL A 355 -37.03 20.52 -3.27
C VAL A 355 -36.30 21.61 -4.05
N VAL A 356 -34.98 21.52 -4.09
CA VAL A 356 -34.10 22.50 -4.75
C VAL A 356 -33.18 21.83 -5.75
N SER A 357 -32.84 22.58 -6.80
CA SER A 357 -31.91 22.13 -7.83
C SER A 357 -30.47 22.25 -7.34
N LEU A 358 -29.72 21.15 -7.36
CA LEU A 358 -28.28 21.08 -7.12
C LEU A 358 -27.60 20.75 -8.45
N THR A 359 -26.71 21.62 -8.93
CA THR A 359 -25.94 21.33 -10.15
C THR A 359 -24.58 20.79 -9.78
N ILE A 360 -24.26 19.61 -10.30
CA ILE A 360 -22.92 19.02 -10.24
C ILE A 360 -22.23 19.11 -11.61
N ASN A 361 -20.91 19.18 -11.62
CA ASN A 361 -20.07 18.91 -12.77
C ASN A 361 -19.47 17.51 -12.60
N ARG A 362 -19.77 16.61 -13.54
CA ARG A 362 -19.21 15.26 -13.60
C ARG A 362 -18.44 15.13 -14.91
N GLY A 363 -17.11 15.07 -14.83
CA GLY A 363 -16.24 14.91 -16.00
C GLY A 363 -16.46 15.98 -17.08
N GLY A 364 -16.73 17.23 -16.67
CA GLY A 364 -17.01 18.36 -17.58
C GLY A 364 -18.49 18.54 -17.93
N THR A 365 -19.37 17.58 -17.60
CA THR A 365 -20.80 17.68 -17.88
C THR A 365 -21.56 18.23 -16.68
N LEU A 366 -22.34 19.30 -16.88
CA LEU A 366 -23.23 19.84 -15.85
C LEU A 366 -24.53 19.00 -15.76
N ILE A 367 -24.78 18.42 -14.59
CA ILE A 367 -25.94 17.57 -14.31
C ILE A 367 -26.77 18.25 -13.21
N PRO A 368 -28.01 18.70 -13.50
CA PRO A 368 -28.93 19.15 -12.46
C PRO A 368 -29.54 17.95 -11.74
N LEU A 369 -29.50 17.97 -10.41
CA LEU A 369 -30.10 16.98 -9.50
C LEU A 369 -31.11 17.69 -8.61
N GLN A 370 -32.12 16.94 -8.14
CA GLN A 370 -33.11 17.47 -7.21
C GLN A 370 -32.83 16.93 -5.81
N VAL A 371 -32.60 17.83 -4.85
CA VAL A 371 -32.33 17.50 -3.45
C VAL A 371 -33.32 18.22 -2.54
N LYS A 372 -33.49 17.72 -1.33
CA LYS A 372 -34.28 18.37 -0.26
C LYS A 372 -33.33 19.19 0.59
N GLY A 373 -33.83 20.21 1.27
CA GLY A 373 -33.04 20.99 2.21
C GLY A 373 -32.40 20.16 3.34
N GLN A 374 -31.42 20.77 4.02
CA GLN A 374 -30.64 20.22 5.14
C GLN A 374 -29.63 19.11 4.79
N LYS A 375 -30.02 17.84 4.66
CA LYS A 375 -29.05 16.72 4.70
C LYS A 375 -28.81 16.10 3.34
N ILE A 376 -27.78 16.57 2.64
CA ILE A 376 -27.33 15.96 1.37
C ILE A 376 -26.52 14.67 1.62
N GLY A 377 -25.54 14.68 2.53
CA GLY A 377 -24.72 13.49 2.85
C GLY A 377 -23.41 13.36 2.07
N ILE A 378 -22.65 14.45 2.01
CA ILE A 378 -21.37 14.58 1.28
C ILE A 378 -20.26 15.11 2.21
N ASN A 379 -19.01 14.70 1.98
CA ASN A 379 -17.76 15.22 2.59
C ASN A 379 -17.78 15.44 4.13
N GLY A 380 -17.92 14.36 4.92
CA GLY A 380 -17.88 14.42 6.39
C GLY A 380 -19.25 14.66 7.05
N LYS A 381 -19.43 14.17 8.30
CA LYS A 381 -20.70 14.09 9.05
C LYS A 381 -21.64 15.27 8.77
N GLY A 382 -22.73 14.96 8.05
CA GLY A 382 -23.98 15.70 7.98
C GLY A 382 -23.84 17.22 8.01
N VAL A 383 -24.11 17.86 6.88
CA VAL A 383 -24.59 19.25 6.89
C VAL A 383 -25.94 19.25 7.61
N ALA A 384 -25.93 19.16 8.94
CA ALA A 384 -27.07 19.33 9.81
C ALA A 384 -26.86 20.69 10.51
N PRO A 385 -27.92 21.48 10.71
CA PRO A 385 -27.83 22.64 11.58
C PRO A 385 -27.40 22.18 12.98
N LYS A 386 -26.55 22.98 13.63
CA LYS A 386 -26.27 22.83 15.07
C LYS A 386 -27.53 23.08 15.88
#